data_AF-A0A6A4HH25-F1
#
_entry.id   AF-A0A6A4HH25-F1
#
_cell.length_a   1.000
_cell.length_b   1.000
_cell.length_c   1.000
_cell.angle_alpha   90.00
_cell.angle_beta   90.00
_cell.angle_gamma   90.00
#
_symmetry.space_group_name_H-M   'P 1'
#
loop_
_entity.id
_entity.type
_entity.pdbx_description
1 polymer ?
#
loop_
_entity_poly.entity_id
_entity_poly.type
_entity_poly.pdbx_seq_one_letter_code
_entity_poly.pdbx_strand_id
1 'polypeptide(L)'
;MVGAGYVRLCKMNPNITVRRKTAFLLNSLLTPNETTSSSGSSTDNFHTPDSQQNQGLIHPNSHAAHLSQPGRASTSTLTLEAMKKPNILGTLIVGLTNPLPYGEDGDKEEVDPDFEEKGVALLRTYVIVCNGTLEQDQKDRIREWIGKEKKDSGGLAERWSMSGGELDELVQRVQS
;
A
#
# COMPACT_ATOMS: atom_id res chain seq x y z
N MET A 1 24.05 -17.73 -3.96
CA MET A 1 23.93 -16.37 -3.40
C MET A 1 23.02 -15.56 -4.33
N VAL A 2 21.69 -15.74 -4.22
CA VAL A 2 20.70 -15.08 -5.08
C VAL A 2 19.74 -14.35 -4.17
N GLY A 3 20.03 -13.07 -3.89
CA GLY A 3 19.27 -12.30 -2.90
C GLY A 3 19.36 -10.78 -3.06
N ALA A 4 19.84 -10.29 -4.21
CA ALA A 4 20.08 -8.87 -4.45
C ALA A 4 19.08 -8.23 -5.45
N GLY A 5 17.97 -8.90 -5.77
CA GLY A 5 17.04 -8.46 -6.82
C GLY A 5 16.01 -7.40 -6.39
N TYR A 6 15.65 -7.32 -5.10
CA TYR A 6 14.48 -6.55 -4.66
C TYR A 6 14.81 -5.26 -3.89
N VAL A 7 16.10 -4.98 -3.63
CA VAL A 7 16.57 -3.85 -2.79
C VAL A 7 16.53 -2.49 -3.53
N ARG A 8 16.16 -2.44 -4.81
CA ARG A 8 16.24 -1.22 -5.64
C ARG A 8 14.96 -0.37 -5.74
N LEU A 9 13.84 -0.75 -5.10
CA LEU A 9 12.54 -0.18 -5.44
C LEU A 9 12.29 1.28 -5.02
N CYS A 10 12.82 1.78 -3.89
CA CYS A 10 12.57 3.17 -3.46
C CYS A 10 13.82 4.05 -3.35
N LYS A 11 14.99 3.47 -3.08
CA LYS A 11 16.22 4.24 -2.80
C LYS A 11 17.00 4.69 -4.05
N MET A 12 16.73 4.14 -5.24
CA MET A 12 17.61 4.38 -6.40
C MET A 12 16.90 4.37 -7.74
N ASN A 13 15.57 4.55 -7.75
CA ASN A 13 14.83 4.75 -8.99
C ASN A 13 14.83 6.24 -9.32
N PRO A 14 15.69 6.72 -10.26
CA PRO A 14 15.67 8.13 -10.67
C PRO A 14 14.28 8.51 -11.21
N ASN A 15 13.57 7.53 -11.78
CA ASN A 15 12.21 7.70 -12.27
C ASN A 15 11.19 7.78 -11.12
N ILE A 16 10.67 8.98 -10.89
CA ILE A 16 9.67 9.25 -9.86
C ILE A 16 8.34 8.53 -10.10
N THR A 17 7.96 8.30 -11.36
CA THR A 17 6.75 7.53 -11.70
C THR A 17 6.84 6.10 -11.19
N VAL A 18 8.01 5.47 -11.25
CA VAL A 18 8.22 4.12 -10.70
C VAL A 18 8.08 4.12 -9.18
N ARG A 19 8.65 5.11 -8.50
CA ARG A 19 8.51 5.27 -7.03
C ARG A 19 7.04 5.40 -6.62
N ARG A 20 6.30 6.32 -7.24
CA ARG A 20 4.85 6.54 -7.02
C ARG A 20 4.04 5.26 -7.25
N LYS A 21 4.25 4.59 -8.40
CA LYS A 21 3.53 3.35 -8.75
C LYS A 21 3.82 2.21 -7.79
N THR A 22 5.06 2.11 -7.30
CA THR A 22 5.46 1.07 -6.34
C THR A 22 4.79 1.31 -4.99
N ALA A 23 4.83 2.53 -4.46
CA ALA A 23 4.18 2.87 -3.20
C ALA A 23 2.66 2.64 -3.29
N PHE A 24 2.04 3.06 -4.39
CA PHE A 24 0.62 2.81 -4.67
C PHE A 24 0.31 1.31 -4.68
N LEU A 25 1.04 0.54 -5.49
CA LEU A 25 0.79 -0.89 -5.66
C LEU A 25 0.96 -1.65 -4.34
N LEU A 26 2.02 -1.37 -3.58
CA LEU A 26 2.24 -2.00 -2.28
C LEU A 26 1.11 -1.67 -1.31
N ASN A 27 0.61 -0.43 -1.31
CA ASN A 27 -0.52 -0.05 -0.48
C ASN A 27 -1.78 -0.84 -0.86
N SER A 28 -2.11 -0.90 -2.16
CA SER A 28 -3.25 -1.66 -2.67
C SER A 28 -3.15 -3.15 -2.38
N LEU A 29 -1.95 -3.75 -2.45
CA LEU A 29 -1.74 -5.16 -2.17
C LEU A 29 -1.84 -5.49 -0.68
N LEU A 30 -1.56 -4.50 0.19
CA LEU A 30 -1.55 -4.64 1.64
C LEU A 30 -2.96 -4.42 2.23
N THR A 31 -3.78 -3.57 1.61
CA THR A 31 -5.19 -3.40 2.00
C THR A 31 -5.90 -4.75 1.84
N PRO A 32 -6.50 -5.31 2.92
CA PRO A 32 -7.28 -6.53 2.83
C PRO A 32 -8.38 -6.38 1.79
N ASN A 33 -8.57 -7.42 0.98
CA ASN A 33 -9.69 -7.51 0.04
C ASN A 33 -10.97 -7.77 0.87
N GLU A 34 -11.44 -6.76 1.61
CA GLU A 34 -12.81 -6.74 2.13
C GLU A 34 -13.69 -6.87 0.89
N THR A 35 -14.24 -8.06 0.69
CA THR A 35 -15.36 -8.28 -0.23
C THR A 35 -16.46 -7.34 0.26
N THR A 36 -16.53 -6.14 -0.29
CA THR A 36 -17.77 -5.39 -0.32
C THR A 36 -18.73 -6.28 -1.08
N SER A 37 -19.49 -7.09 -0.35
CA SER A 37 -20.75 -7.64 -0.81
C SER A 37 -21.65 -6.44 -1.08
N SER A 38 -21.45 -5.79 -2.23
CA SER A 38 -22.48 -4.97 -2.82
C SER A 38 -23.60 -5.94 -3.16
N SER A 39 -24.53 -6.11 -2.22
CA SER A 39 -25.87 -6.64 -2.48
C SER A 39 -26.51 -5.71 -3.51
N GLY A 40 -26.16 -5.90 -4.78
CA GLY A 40 -26.91 -5.39 -5.90
C GLY A 40 -28.26 -6.08 -5.83
N SER A 41 -29.28 -5.30 -5.45
CA SER A 41 -30.67 -5.68 -5.52
C SER A 41 -30.99 -6.22 -6.92
N SER A 42 -31.09 -7.54 -7.03
CA SER A 42 -31.58 -8.21 -8.22
C SER A 42 -33.10 -8.09 -8.26
N THR A 43 -33.59 -7.14 -9.04
CA THR A 43 -34.89 -7.22 -9.69
C THR A 43 -34.68 -6.87 -11.15
N ASP A 44 -34.60 -7.87 -12.02
CA ASP A 44 -35.45 -7.93 -13.20
C ASP A 44 -35.33 -9.31 -13.88
N ASN A 45 -36.49 -9.97 -13.99
CA ASN A 45 -36.71 -11.11 -14.86
C ASN A 45 -36.25 -10.78 -16.28
N PHE A 46 -35.71 -11.73 -17.05
CA PHE A 46 -36.18 -12.03 -18.41
C PHE A 46 -35.43 -13.26 -19.01
N HIS A 47 -36.25 -14.24 -19.44
CA HIS A 47 -35.98 -15.40 -20.32
C HIS A 47 -35.19 -16.62 -19.78
N THR A 48 -35.95 -17.65 -19.39
CA THR A 48 -35.56 -19.06 -19.46
C THR A 48 -35.91 -19.65 -20.84
N PRO A 49 -34.96 -20.19 -21.62
CA PRO A 49 -35.25 -21.27 -22.55
C PRO A 49 -35.10 -22.61 -21.84
N ASP A 50 -36.11 -23.44 -22.06
CA ASP A 50 -36.25 -24.82 -21.62
C ASP A 50 -35.18 -25.74 -22.26
N SER A 51 -34.90 -26.85 -21.57
CA SER A 51 -34.19 -28.05 -22.05
C SER A 51 -32.66 -27.99 -22.28
N GLN A 52 -31.90 -28.49 -21.29
CA GLN A 52 -31.10 -29.72 -21.51
C GLN A 52 -30.54 -30.26 -20.18
N GLN A 53 -31.01 -31.44 -19.77
CA GLN A 53 -30.24 -32.35 -18.92
C GLN A 53 -28.97 -32.73 -19.70
N ASN A 54 -27.85 -32.06 -19.43
CA ASN A 54 -26.55 -32.59 -19.78
C ASN A 54 -25.63 -32.37 -18.58
N GLN A 55 -25.33 -33.45 -17.87
CA GLN A 55 -24.29 -33.50 -16.84
C GLN A 55 -22.89 -33.39 -17.50
N GLY A 56 -22.67 -32.34 -18.29
CA GLY A 56 -21.33 -31.93 -18.61
C GLY A 56 -20.70 -31.44 -17.32
N LEU A 57 -19.55 -31.99 -16.95
CA LEU A 57 -18.70 -31.45 -15.88
C LEU A 57 -18.41 -29.98 -16.22
N ILE A 58 -19.26 -29.07 -15.75
CA ILE A 58 -19.02 -27.63 -15.83
C ILE A 58 -17.83 -27.41 -14.92
N HIS A 59 -16.64 -27.31 -15.52
CA HIS A 59 -15.44 -26.94 -14.78
C HIS A 59 -15.74 -25.62 -14.06
N PRO A 60 -15.55 -25.53 -12.73
CA PRO A 60 -15.72 -24.27 -12.03
C PRO A 60 -14.80 -23.25 -12.68
N ASN A 61 -15.40 -22.26 -13.35
CA ASN A 61 -14.67 -21.18 -13.98
C ASN A 61 -14.12 -20.24 -12.89
N SER A 62 -13.20 -19.35 -13.27
CA SER A 62 -12.53 -18.46 -12.32
C SER A 62 -13.50 -17.60 -11.48
N HIS A 63 -14.70 -17.32 -12.01
CA HIS A 63 -15.77 -16.62 -11.28
C HIS A 63 -16.41 -17.50 -10.19
N ALA A 64 -16.76 -18.75 -10.50
CA ALA A 64 -17.27 -19.71 -9.51
C ALA A 64 -16.23 -20.02 -8.42
N ALA A 65 -14.95 -20.11 -8.78
CA ALA A 65 -13.86 -20.28 -7.83
C ALA A 65 -13.70 -19.06 -6.90
N HIS A 66 -13.85 -17.84 -7.41
CA HIS A 66 -13.74 -16.61 -6.61
C HIS A 66 -14.91 -16.43 -5.65
N LEU A 67 -16.13 -16.81 -6.05
CA LEU A 67 -17.30 -16.83 -5.17
C LEU A 67 -17.16 -17.86 -4.03
N SER A 68 -16.59 -19.03 -4.35
CA SER A 68 -16.39 -20.10 -3.34
C SER A 68 -15.19 -19.88 -2.42
N GLN A 69 -14.18 -19.13 -2.87
CA GLN A 69 -12.93 -18.90 -2.15
C GLN A 69 -12.43 -17.46 -2.36
N PRO A 70 -13.12 -16.44 -1.83
CA PRO A 70 -12.75 -15.03 -2.00
C PRO A 70 -11.33 -14.72 -1.48
N GLY A 71 -10.85 -15.47 -0.48
CA GLY A 71 -9.49 -15.38 0.04
C GLY A 71 -8.37 -15.75 -0.95
N ARG A 72 -8.67 -16.36 -2.10
CA ARG A 72 -7.64 -16.72 -3.12
C ARG A 72 -7.02 -15.53 -3.82
N ALA A 73 -7.71 -14.40 -3.86
CA ALA A 73 -7.16 -13.14 -4.35
C ALA A 73 -6.54 -12.29 -3.23
N SER A 74 -6.53 -12.78 -1.98
CA SER A 74 -5.97 -12.06 -0.85
C SER A 74 -4.45 -12.04 -0.93
N THR A 75 -3.90 -10.91 -1.37
CA THR A 75 -2.46 -10.66 -1.42
C THR A 75 -1.92 -10.00 -0.15
N SER A 76 -2.79 -9.62 0.78
CA SER A 76 -2.44 -8.80 1.95
C SER A 76 -1.48 -9.51 2.89
N THR A 77 -1.68 -10.79 3.19
CA THR A 77 -0.79 -11.59 4.04
C THR A 77 0.59 -11.79 3.43
N LEU A 78 0.67 -12.15 2.14
CA LEU A 78 1.93 -12.32 1.44
C LEU A 78 2.70 -10.98 1.35
N THR A 79 1.98 -9.89 1.11
CA THR A 79 2.55 -8.55 1.03
C THR A 79 3.02 -8.06 2.40
N LEU A 80 2.28 -8.34 3.47
CA LEU A 80 2.68 -8.04 4.84
C LEU A 80 3.99 -8.77 5.22
N GLU A 81 4.08 -10.06 4.90
CA GLU A 81 5.31 -10.84 5.10
C GLU A 81 6.49 -10.30 4.28
N ALA A 82 6.23 -9.80 3.06
CA ALA A 82 7.24 -9.12 2.27
C ALA A 82 7.66 -7.77 2.88
N MET A 83 6.71 -6.98 3.40
CA MET A 83 6.96 -5.68 4.03
C MET A 83 7.81 -5.80 5.31
N LYS A 84 7.63 -6.88 6.09
CA LYS A 84 8.47 -7.19 7.26
C LYS A 84 9.94 -7.44 6.90
N LYS A 85 10.25 -7.71 5.63
CA LYS A 85 11.65 -7.84 5.21
C LYS A 85 12.32 -6.46 5.32
N PRO A 86 13.48 -6.35 5.98
CA PRO A 86 14.11 -5.06 6.29
C PRO A 86 14.42 -4.22 5.04
N ASN A 87 14.57 -4.89 3.90
CA ASN A 87 14.87 -4.29 2.62
C ASN A 87 13.71 -3.47 2.00
N ILE A 88 12.45 -3.70 2.40
CA ILE A 88 11.30 -3.00 1.79
C ILE A 88 10.89 -1.81 2.65
N LEU A 89 10.52 -2.08 3.91
CA LEU A 89 10.09 -1.04 4.84
C LEU A 89 11.20 -0.03 5.16
N GLY A 90 12.43 -0.50 5.39
CA GLY A 90 13.57 0.38 5.62
C GLY A 90 13.87 1.29 4.43
N THR A 91 13.70 0.78 3.20
CA THR A 91 13.91 1.57 1.97
C THR A 91 12.81 2.60 1.76
N LEU A 92 11.54 2.27 2.09
CA LEU A 92 10.44 3.23 2.08
C LEU A 92 10.70 4.38 3.04
N ILE A 93 11.06 4.06 4.29
CA ILE A 93 11.34 5.06 5.33
C ILE A 93 12.49 5.97 4.90
N VAL A 94 13.61 5.39 4.42
CA VAL A 94 14.73 6.19 3.90
C VAL A 94 14.30 7.09 2.74
N GLY A 95 13.45 6.60 1.83
CA GLY A 95 12.95 7.39 0.72
C GLY A 95 12.06 8.57 1.15
N LEU A 96 11.32 8.43 2.24
CA LEU A 96 10.50 9.49 2.83
C LEU A 96 11.34 10.49 3.62
N THR A 97 12.26 10.01 4.47
CA THR A 97 13.06 10.88 5.34
C THR A 97 14.25 11.55 4.64
N ASN A 98 14.70 10.98 3.52
CA ASN A 98 15.81 11.49 2.72
C ASN A 98 15.48 11.36 1.22
N PRO A 99 14.57 12.20 0.72
CA PRO A 99 14.12 12.15 -0.66
C PRO A 99 15.28 12.44 -1.60
N LEU A 100 15.43 11.61 -2.62
CA LEU A 100 16.41 11.85 -3.68
C LEU A 100 15.81 12.74 -4.75
N PRO A 101 16.63 13.64 -5.34
CA PRO A 101 16.21 14.43 -6.48
C PRO A 101 15.68 13.57 -7.62
N TYR A 102 14.82 14.16 -8.45
CA TYR A 102 14.18 13.50 -9.57
C TYR A 102 14.19 14.39 -10.81
N GLY A 103 13.85 13.83 -11.97
CA GLY A 103 13.94 14.53 -13.26
C GLY A 103 14.94 13.87 -14.21
N GLU A 104 15.17 14.49 -15.36
CA GLU A 104 16.02 13.93 -16.42
C GLU A 104 17.49 13.84 -15.98
N ASP A 105 17.92 14.74 -15.09
CA ASP A 105 19.27 14.78 -14.49
C ASP A 105 19.26 14.93 -12.96
N GLY A 106 18.13 14.65 -12.30
CA GLY A 106 17.97 14.94 -10.87
C GLY A 106 17.90 16.45 -10.57
N ASP A 107 17.39 17.21 -11.53
CA ASP A 107 17.25 18.67 -11.49
C ASP A 107 16.15 19.16 -10.53
N LYS A 108 15.25 18.26 -10.08
CA LYS A 108 14.22 18.57 -9.09
C LYS A 108 14.65 18.06 -7.73
N GLU A 109 15.16 18.97 -6.90
CA GLU A 109 15.56 18.72 -5.51
C GLU A 109 14.37 18.69 -4.53
N GLU A 110 13.21 19.18 -4.96
CA GLU A 110 11.99 19.16 -4.15
C GLU A 110 11.52 17.74 -3.84
N VAL A 111 10.75 17.58 -2.77
CA VAL A 111 10.12 16.31 -2.45
C VAL A 111 8.91 16.14 -3.35
N ASP A 112 8.77 14.96 -3.94
CA ASP A 112 7.61 14.63 -4.76
C ASP A 112 6.36 14.43 -3.88
N PRO A 113 5.36 15.32 -3.96
CA PRO A 113 4.22 15.30 -3.03
C PRO A 113 3.36 14.04 -3.19
N ASP A 114 3.21 13.54 -4.42
CA ASP A 114 2.47 12.30 -4.69
C ASP A 114 3.18 11.07 -4.08
N PHE A 115 4.50 10.97 -4.18
CA PHE A 115 5.26 9.88 -3.58
C PHE A 115 5.20 9.94 -2.07
N GLU A 116 5.31 11.15 -1.50
CA GLU A 116 5.22 11.35 -0.06
C GLU A 116 3.85 10.93 0.46
N GLU A 117 2.76 11.45 -0.13
CA GLU A 117 1.39 11.05 0.19
C GLU A 117 1.24 9.52 0.16
N LYS A 118 1.65 8.87 -0.93
CA LYS A 118 1.48 7.43 -1.10
C LYS A 118 2.38 6.61 -0.18
N GLY A 119 3.57 7.11 0.12
CA GLY A 119 4.49 6.46 1.05
C GLY A 119 3.99 6.54 2.49
N VAL A 120 3.44 7.68 2.91
CA VAL A 120 2.81 7.85 4.23
C VAL A 120 1.55 7.00 4.33
N ALA A 121 0.72 6.97 3.29
CA ALA A 121 -0.47 6.10 3.26
C ALA A 121 -0.08 4.62 3.40
N LEU A 122 0.94 4.16 2.68
CA LEU A 122 1.49 2.80 2.82
C LEU A 122 2.01 2.52 4.23
N LEU A 123 2.75 3.48 4.81
CA LEU A 123 3.28 3.36 6.17
C LEU A 123 2.14 3.22 7.18
N ARG A 124 1.09 4.05 7.06
CA ARG A 124 -0.10 3.96 7.91
C ARG A 124 -0.79 2.61 7.76
N THR A 125 -1.06 2.15 6.55
CA THR A 125 -1.70 0.85 6.31
C THR A 125 -0.88 -0.27 6.97
N TYR A 126 0.44 -0.27 6.82
CA TYR A 126 1.30 -1.26 7.46
C TYR A 126 1.22 -1.21 8.99
N VAL A 127 1.36 -0.02 9.58
CA VAL A 127 1.50 0.14 11.03
C VAL A 127 0.17 0.03 11.78
N ILE A 128 -0.88 0.63 11.23
CA ILE A 128 -2.22 0.75 11.84
C ILE A 128 -3.11 -0.41 11.41
N VAL A 129 -3.33 -0.58 10.10
CA VAL A 129 -4.31 -1.54 9.57
C VAL A 129 -3.81 -2.98 9.71
N CYS A 130 -2.52 -3.22 9.47
CA CYS A 130 -1.93 -4.54 9.54
C CYS A 130 -1.21 -4.84 10.87
N ASN A 131 -1.26 -3.94 11.86
CA ASN A 131 -0.54 -4.05 13.13
C ASN A 131 0.96 -4.37 12.96
N GLY A 132 1.58 -3.86 11.90
CA GLY A 132 2.99 -4.07 11.60
C GLY A 132 3.91 -3.57 12.71
N THR A 133 5.01 -4.30 12.93
CA THR A 133 6.05 -3.90 13.87
C THR A 133 7.09 -3.03 13.17
N LEU A 134 7.55 -1.99 13.86
CA LEU A 134 8.66 -1.13 13.44
C LEU A 134 9.85 -1.39 14.36
N GLU A 135 11.04 -1.45 13.78
CA GLU A 135 12.30 -1.48 14.53
C GLU A 135 12.56 -0.11 15.20
N GLN A 136 13.39 -0.10 16.24
CA GLN A 136 13.66 1.13 17.00
C GLN A 136 14.27 2.23 16.10
N ASP A 137 15.28 1.89 15.30
CA ASP A 137 15.91 2.83 14.34
C ASP A 137 14.92 3.39 13.31
N GLN A 138 13.93 2.59 12.91
CA GLN A 138 12.88 2.99 11.99
C GLN A 138 11.92 3.99 12.64
N LYS A 139 11.50 3.71 13.89
CA LYS A 139 10.66 4.62 14.67
C LYS A 139 11.33 5.97 14.90
N ASP A 140 12.62 5.95 15.26
CA ASP A 140 13.37 7.17 15.57
C ASP A 140 13.51 8.05 14.33
N ARG A 141 13.81 7.46 13.16
CA ARG A 141 13.81 8.19 11.87
C ARG A 141 12.46 8.81 11.53
N ILE A 142 11.38 8.04 11.63
CA ILE A 142 10.04 8.54 11.31
C ILE A 142 9.66 9.68 12.27
N ARG A 143 9.97 9.53 13.56
CA ARG A 143 9.70 10.55 14.58
C ARG A 143 10.44 11.84 14.30
N GLU A 144 11.74 11.77 14.02
CA GLU A 144 12.56 12.93 13.69
C GLU A 144 12.02 13.64 12.45
N TRP A 145 11.71 12.87 11.41
CA TRP A 145 11.17 13.39 10.16
C TRP A 145 9.80 14.08 10.35
N ILE A 146 8.82 13.43 11.00
CA ILE A 146 7.53 14.06 11.30
C ILE A 146 7.73 15.34 12.12
N GLY A 147 8.65 15.32 13.09
CA GLY A 147 8.97 16.48 13.91
C GLY A 147 9.57 17.64 13.12
N LYS A 148 10.37 17.35 12.09
CA LYS A 148 10.91 18.33 11.16
C LYS A 148 9.81 18.90 10.25
N GLU A 149 9.02 18.05 9.60
CA GLU A 149 7.98 18.50 8.68
C GLU A 149 6.90 19.32 9.39
N LYS A 150 6.56 19.00 10.66
CA LYS A 150 5.64 19.83 11.48
C LYS A 150 6.16 21.25 11.75
N LYS A 151 7.47 21.46 11.74
CA LYS A 151 8.09 22.77 11.96
C LYS A 151 8.23 23.55 10.64
N ASP A 152 8.57 22.84 9.57
CA ASP A 152 8.84 23.44 8.26
C ASP A 152 7.54 23.73 7.47
N SER A 153 6.43 23.06 7.78
CA SER A 153 5.16 23.21 7.06
C SER A 153 3.95 23.15 7.99
N GLY A 154 3.14 24.21 8.00
CA GLY A 154 1.79 24.16 8.57
C GLY A 154 0.88 23.30 7.69
N GLY A 155 0.01 22.48 8.27
CA GLY A 155 -0.96 21.67 7.51
C GLY A 155 -0.47 20.29 7.06
N LEU A 156 0.37 19.62 7.87
CA LEU A 156 0.91 18.28 7.57
C LEU A 156 -0.15 17.23 7.19
N ALA A 157 -1.30 17.25 7.86
CA ALA A 157 -2.40 16.33 7.61
C ALA A 157 -2.97 16.52 6.18
N GLU A 158 -3.12 17.77 5.74
CA GLU A 158 -3.61 18.09 4.39
C GLU A 158 -2.60 17.69 3.32
N ARG A 159 -1.30 17.91 3.55
CA ARG A 159 -0.23 17.52 2.62
C ARG A 159 -0.16 16.01 2.40
N TRP A 160 -0.47 15.22 3.43
CA TRP A 160 -0.48 13.76 3.33
C TRP A 160 -1.85 13.17 2.98
N SER A 161 -2.83 14.02 2.64
CA SER A 161 -4.20 13.61 2.35
C SER A 161 -4.81 12.75 3.48
N MET A 162 -4.52 13.12 4.74
CA MET A 162 -4.96 12.43 5.95
C MET A 162 -5.75 13.37 6.86
N SER A 163 -6.66 12.81 7.66
CA SER A 163 -7.31 13.57 8.73
C SER A 163 -6.36 13.80 9.91
N GLY A 164 -6.62 14.85 10.71
CA GLY A 164 -5.82 15.12 11.91
C GLY A 164 -5.77 13.94 12.88
N GLY A 165 -6.89 13.24 13.06
CA GLY A 165 -6.97 12.05 13.91
C GLY A 165 -6.12 10.88 13.40
N GLU A 166 -6.06 10.65 12.08
CA GLU A 166 -5.19 9.62 11.51
C GLU A 166 -3.70 9.95 11.65
N LEU A 167 -3.35 11.24 11.58
CA LEU A 167 -1.99 11.70 11.83
C LEU A 167 -1.59 11.50 13.29
N ASP A 168 -2.47 11.84 14.24
CA ASP A 168 -2.22 11.63 15.66
C ASP A 168 -2.07 10.13 16.00
N GLU A 169 -2.92 9.27 15.41
CA GLU A 169 -2.82 7.82 15.55
C GLU A 169 -1.47 7.28 15.05
N LEU A 170 -1.02 7.73 13.88
CA LEU A 170 0.28 7.37 13.32
C LEU A 170 1.42 7.81 14.24
N VAL A 171 1.38 9.05 14.74
CA VAL A 171 2.39 9.61 15.64
C VAL A 171 2.44 8.83 16.95
N GLN A 172 1.28 8.54 17.56
CA GLN A 172 1.21 7.73 18.79
C GLN A 172 1.82 6.34 18.58
N ARG A 173 1.53 5.70 17.44
CA ARG A 173 2.01 4.35 17.17
C ARG A 173 3.51 4.26 16.85
N VAL A 174 4.10 5.35 16.38
CA VAL A 174 5.56 5.52 16.21
C VAL A 174 6.23 5.88 17.53
N GLN A 175 5.50 6.48 18.48
CA GLN A 175 6.00 6.84 19.81
C GLN A 175 5.95 5.69 20.81
N SER A 176 4.93 4.83 20.73
CA SER A 176 4.79 3.60 21.50
C SER A 176 5.79 2.53 21.10
#